data_AF-A0A2N6C9J7-F1
#
_entry.id   AF-A0A2N6C9J7-F1
#
_cell.length_a   1.000
_cell.length_b   1.000
_cell.length_c   1.000
_cell.angle_alpha   90.00
_cell.angle_beta   90.00
_cell.angle_gamma   90.00
#
_symmetry.space_group_name_H-M   'P 1'
#
loop_
_entity.id
_entity.type
_entity.pdbx_description
1 polymer ?
#
loop_
_entity_poly.entity_id
_entity_poly.type
_entity_poly.pdbx_seq_one_letter_code
_entity_poly.pdbx_strand_id
1 'polypeptide(L)'
;MNLAVDVAYTKKAAIVGGVLFHDWTDENPLKDVVMSCSIPDTYMPGQFYRRELPCIAELLRHVPETLDCILIDGFVYLGRARQPGLGKHLRELLEQKVAVIGVAKTPFKDTPKSCELLRGKSRNPLYITADGINEDRAKFFIKSMHGKGRIPTLLKHVDRLCKSFVSQ
;
A
#
# COMPACT_ATOMS: atom_id res chain seq x y z
N MET A 1 14.33 -4.97 -4.53
CA MET A 1 13.20 -4.56 -5.37
C MET A 1 12.11 -3.94 -4.51
N ASN A 2 11.31 -3.01 -5.03
CA ASN A 2 10.14 -2.48 -4.32
C ASN A 2 8.84 -2.99 -4.97
N LEU A 3 7.79 -3.16 -4.16
CA LEU A 3 6.47 -3.57 -4.62
C LEU A 3 5.41 -2.60 -4.10
N ALA A 4 4.58 -2.04 -4.98
CA ALA A 4 3.36 -1.32 -4.59
C ALA A 4 2.15 -2.22 -4.76
N VAL A 5 1.30 -2.30 -3.73
CA VAL A 5 0.13 -3.19 -3.71
C VAL A 5 -1.13 -2.37 -3.46
N ASP A 6 -2.21 -2.74 -4.15
CA ASP A 6 -3.55 -2.23 -3.90
C ASP A 6 -4.59 -3.36 -4.00
N VAL A 7 -5.71 -3.18 -3.31
CA VAL A 7 -6.83 -4.14 -3.33
C VAL A 7 -8.12 -3.40 -3.67
N ALA A 8 -8.74 -3.77 -4.79
CA ALA A 8 -10.05 -3.28 -5.18
C ALA A 8 -11.11 -4.34 -4.90
N TYR A 9 -12.27 -3.93 -4.37
CA TYR A 9 -13.38 -4.84 -4.10
C TYR A 9 -14.44 -4.78 -5.19
N THR A 10 -15.00 -5.94 -5.50
CA THR A 10 -16.24 -6.11 -6.27
C THR A 10 -17.34 -6.65 -5.37
N LYS A 11 -18.55 -6.86 -5.92
CA LYS A 11 -19.64 -7.52 -5.20
C LYS A 11 -19.35 -8.99 -4.85
N LYS A 12 -18.45 -9.67 -5.57
CA LYS A 12 -18.23 -11.13 -5.47
C LYS A 12 -16.80 -11.54 -5.09
N ALA A 13 -15.82 -10.67 -5.36
CA ALA A 13 -14.39 -10.97 -5.23
C ALA A 13 -13.59 -9.71 -4.87
N ALA A 14 -12.41 -9.91 -4.31
CA ALA A 14 -11.37 -8.89 -4.22
C ALA A 14 -10.40 -9.07 -5.39
N ILE A 15 -9.94 -7.98 -5.97
CA ILE A 15 -8.85 -7.96 -6.93
C ILE A 15 -7.64 -7.35 -6.24
N VAL A 16 -6.55 -8.09 -6.23
CA VAL A 16 -5.27 -7.62 -5.69
C VAL A 16 -4.31 -7.38 -6.85
N GLY A 17 -3.71 -6.21 -6.86
CA GLY A 17 -2.73 -5.78 -7.86
C GLY A 17 -1.42 -5.43 -7.19
N GLY A 18 -0.33 -5.70 -7.89
CA GLY A 18 1.04 -5.51 -7.47
C GLY A 18 1.85 -4.92 -8.62
N VAL A 19 2.66 -3.92 -8.30
CA VAL A 19 3.54 -3.24 -9.26
C VAL A 19 4.96 -3.28 -8.71
N LEU A 20 5.85 -3.98 -9.41
CA LEU A 20 7.27 -4.05 -9.08
C LEU A 20 8.01 -2.89 -9.75
N PHE A 21 8.96 -2.30 -9.03
CA PHE A 21 9.82 -1.23 -9.53
C PHE A 21 11.16 -1.19 -8.77
N HIS A 22 12.19 -0.64 -9.40
CA HIS A 22 13.53 -0.58 -8.82
C HIS A 22 13.71 0.73 -8.05
N ASP A 23 13.58 1.85 -8.74
CA ASP A 23 13.88 3.16 -8.20
C ASP A 23 12.60 3.92 -7.87
N TRP A 24 12.63 4.65 -6.76
CA TRP A 24 11.46 5.44 -6.33
C TRP A 24 11.03 6.44 -7.40
N THR A 25 11.97 6.96 -8.19
CA THR A 25 11.74 7.93 -9.27
C THR A 25 11.25 7.32 -10.58
N ASP A 26 11.06 5.99 -10.65
CA ASP A 26 10.59 5.31 -11.85
C ASP A 26 9.20 5.81 -12.27
N GLU A 27 9.06 6.13 -13.55
CA GLU A 27 7.77 6.48 -14.14
C GLU A 27 6.92 5.24 -14.44
N ASN A 28 7.58 4.19 -14.95
CA ASN A 28 6.95 2.98 -15.45
C ASN A 28 7.24 1.80 -14.51
N PRO A 29 6.28 0.88 -14.34
CA PRO A 29 6.51 -0.35 -13.60
C PRO A 29 7.53 -1.23 -14.33
N LEU A 30 8.29 -2.01 -13.56
CA LEU A 30 9.08 -3.11 -14.12
C LEU A 30 8.16 -4.27 -14.52
N LYS A 31 7.19 -4.59 -13.67
CA LYS A 31 6.28 -5.73 -13.85
C LYS A 31 4.99 -5.51 -13.07
N ASP A 32 3.89 -5.87 -13.71
CA ASP A 32 2.56 -5.88 -13.11
C ASP A 32 2.18 -7.31 -12.73
N VAL A 33 1.52 -7.47 -11.59
CA VAL A 33 0.92 -8.72 -11.10
C VAL A 33 -0.50 -8.39 -10.69
N VAL A 34 -1.48 -9.12 -11.19
CA VAL A 34 -2.89 -8.91 -10.82
C VAL A 34 -3.60 -10.24 -10.75
N MET A 35 -4.44 -10.42 -9.73
CA MET A 35 -5.23 -11.63 -9.57
C MET A 35 -6.54 -11.36 -8.81
N SER A 36 -7.52 -12.24 -9.03
CA SER A 36 -8.73 -12.29 -8.21
C SER A 36 -8.52 -13.18 -6.99
N CYS A 37 -9.09 -12.77 -5.87
CA CYS A 37 -9.11 -13.50 -4.62
C CYS A 37 -10.53 -13.53 -4.05
N SER A 38 -10.89 -14.64 -3.43
CA SER A 38 -12.15 -14.79 -2.71
C SER A 38 -12.16 -13.85 -1.49
N ILE A 39 -13.27 -13.14 -1.26
CA ILE A 39 -13.41 -12.29 -0.07
C ILE A 39 -13.72 -13.18 1.14
N PRO A 40 -12.99 -13.08 2.26
CA PRO A 40 -13.38 -13.79 3.48
C PRO A 40 -14.71 -13.24 4.02
N ASP A 41 -15.61 -14.15 4.39
CA ASP A 41 -17.07 -13.98 4.51
C ASP A 41 -17.57 -13.12 5.70
N THR A 42 -16.70 -12.38 6.41
CA THR A 42 -17.14 -11.63 7.59
C THR A 42 -16.41 -10.30 7.75
N TYR A 43 -17.05 -9.23 7.28
CA TYR A 43 -16.63 -7.86 7.57
C TYR A 43 -16.81 -7.57 9.07
N MET A 44 -15.72 -7.27 9.76
CA MET A 44 -15.74 -6.73 11.12
C MET A 44 -15.29 -5.27 11.10
N PRO A 45 -16.14 -4.31 11.52
CA PRO A 45 -15.75 -2.91 11.66
C PRO A 45 -14.47 -2.77 12.49
N GLY A 46 -13.47 -2.07 11.96
CA GLY A 46 -12.17 -1.89 12.63
C GLY A 46 -11.12 -2.97 12.32
N GLN A 47 -11.46 -4.03 11.58
CA GLN A 47 -10.52 -5.10 11.16
C GLN A 47 -10.42 -5.20 9.63
N PHE A 48 -10.37 -4.06 8.94
CA PHE A 48 -10.28 -3.99 7.48
C PHE A 48 -9.13 -4.83 6.91
N TYR A 49 -8.02 -4.92 7.64
CA TYR A 49 -6.86 -5.71 7.25
C TYR A 49 -7.18 -7.20 7.02
N ARG A 50 -8.19 -7.77 7.68
CA ARG A 50 -8.51 -9.21 7.56
C ARG A 50 -9.04 -9.59 6.17
N ARG A 51 -9.53 -8.62 5.41
CA ARG A 51 -10.01 -8.84 4.03
C ARG A 51 -8.89 -8.69 3.00
N GLU A 52 -7.98 -7.76 3.23
CA GLU A 52 -6.89 -7.45 2.27
C GLU A 52 -5.67 -8.33 2.49
N LEU A 53 -5.30 -8.58 3.74
CA LEU A 53 -4.08 -9.30 4.08
C LEU A 53 -3.99 -10.68 3.44
N PRO A 54 -5.06 -11.52 3.39
CA PRO A 54 -5.00 -12.80 2.68
C PRO A 54 -4.76 -12.64 1.17
N CYS A 55 -5.39 -11.62 0.55
CA CYS A 55 -5.22 -11.36 -0.88
C CYS A 55 -3.79 -10.89 -1.18
N ILE A 56 -3.25 -9.99 -0.35
CA ILE A 56 -1.87 -9.51 -0.47
C ILE A 56 -0.88 -10.67 -0.26
N ALA A 57 -1.11 -11.52 0.75
CA ALA A 57 -0.28 -12.69 1.01
C ALA A 57 -0.27 -13.65 -0.19
N GLU A 58 -1.42 -13.86 -0.83
CA GLU A 58 -1.52 -14.68 -2.03
C GLU A 58 -0.75 -14.05 -3.21
N LEU A 59 -0.93 -12.75 -3.47
CA LEU A 59 -0.18 -12.04 -4.51
C LEU A 59 1.34 -12.19 -4.31
N LEU A 60 1.82 -12.11 -3.07
CA LEU A 60 3.25 -12.25 -2.76
C LEU A 60 3.81 -13.64 -3.11
N ARG A 61 2.99 -14.69 -3.15
CA ARG A 61 3.43 -16.01 -3.63
C ARG A 61 3.80 -16.02 -5.12
N HIS A 62 3.27 -15.06 -5.88
CA HIS A 62 3.55 -14.88 -7.31
C HIS A 62 4.67 -13.88 -7.59
N VAL A 63 5.31 -13.35 -6.55
CA VAL A 63 6.44 -12.41 -6.62
C VAL A 63 7.71 -13.14 -6.14
N PRO A 64 8.45 -13.82 -7.03
CA PRO A 64 9.69 -14.51 -6.67
C PRO A 64 10.84 -13.54 -6.34
N GLU A 65 10.73 -12.27 -6.72
CA GLU A 65 11.75 -11.26 -6.52
C GLU A 65 11.97 -10.93 -5.03
N THR A 66 13.22 -10.75 -4.60
CA THR A 66 13.53 -10.32 -3.24
C THR A 66 13.13 -8.85 -3.03
N LEU A 67 12.21 -8.62 -2.10
CA LEU A 67 11.65 -7.31 -1.80
C LEU A 67 12.41 -6.62 -0.66
N ASP A 68 12.79 -5.37 -0.87
CA ASP A 68 13.34 -4.50 0.15
C ASP A 68 12.22 -3.77 0.89
N CYS A 69 11.18 -3.37 0.15
CA CYS A 69 10.05 -2.61 0.67
C CYS A 69 8.75 -2.95 -0.07
N ILE A 70 7.64 -2.97 0.69
CA ILE A 70 6.28 -3.04 0.17
C ILE A 70 5.53 -1.75 0.51
N LEU A 71 4.88 -1.14 -0.48
CA LEU A 71 4.00 0.00 -0.32
C LEU A 71 2.55 -0.50 -0.34
N ILE A 72 1.72 0.01 0.57
CA ILE A 72 0.29 -0.29 0.62
C ILE A 72 -0.56 0.99 0.61
N ASP A 73 -1.76 0.95 0.02
CA ASP A 73 -2.77 2.01 0.18
C ASP A 73 -3.46 1.89 1.55
N GLY A 74 -2.85 2.46 2.58
CA GLY A 74 -3.36 2.37 3.93
C GLY A 74 -2.32 2.74 4.97
N PHE A 75 -2.57 2.31 6.21
CA PHE A 75 -1.68 2.56 7.34
C PHE A 75 -0.94 1.31 7.77
N VAL A 76 0.31 1.50 8.17
CA VAL A 76 1.07 0.52 8.96
C VAL A 76 0.63 0.60 10.42
N TYR A 77 0.52 1.82 10.95
CA TYR A 77 0.05 2.09 12.31
C TYR A 77 -1.09 3.11 12.30
N LEU A 78 -2.13 2.85 13.11
CA LEU A 78 -3.35 3.65 13.18
C LEU A 78 -3.33 4.59 14.40
N GLY A 79 -3.60 5.87 14.13
CA GLY A 79 -3.78 6.91 15.14
C GLY A 79 -2.56 7.18 16.02
N ARG A 80 -2.72 8.08 17.00
CA ARG A 80 -1.65 8.44 17.95
C ARG A 80 -1.17 7.25 18.78
N ALA A 81 -2.08 6.33 19.12
CA ALA A 81 -1.76 5.13 19.90
C ALA A 81 -0.96 4.08 19.10
N ARG A 82 -0.70 4.31 17.81
CA ARG A 82 0.00 3.39 16.91
C ARG A 82 -0.56 1.97 16.95
N GLN A 83 -1.90 1.84 16.92
CA GLN A 83 -2.53 0.53 16.85
C GLN A 83 -2.11 -0.19 15.57
N PRO A 84 -1.90 -1.53 15.57
CA PRO A 84 -1.54 -2.25 14.36
C PRO A 84 -2.55 -2.05 13.23
N GLY A 85 -2.08 -1.57 12.09
CA GLY A 85 -2.83 -1.47 10.84
C GLY A 85 -2.51 -2.61 9.90
N LEU A 86 -3.02 -2.53 8.66
CA LEU A 86 -2.76 -3.51 7.59
C LEU A 86 -1.25 -3.75 7.40
N GLY A 87 -0.47 -2.67 7.33
CA GLY A 87 0.96 -2.80 7.07
C GLY A 87 1.74 -3.42 8.21
N LYS A 88 1.30 -3.24 9.46
CA LYS A 88 1.95 -3.89 10.62
C LYS A 88 1.72 -5.39 10.58
N HIS A 89 0.48 -5.83 10.34
CA HIS A 89 0.16 -7.25 10.19
C HIS A 89 0.83 -7.88 8.98
N LEU A 90 0.95 -7.15 7.86
CA LEU A 90 1.71 -7.61 6.70
C LEU A 90 3.18 -7.84 7.05
N ARG A 91 3.80 -6.91 7.77
CA ARG A 91 5.19 -7.07 8.18
C ARG A 91 5.40 -8.23 9.15
N GLU A 92 4.45 -8.45 10.06
CA GLU A 92 4.45 -9.62 10.95
C GLU A 92 4.35 -10.94 10.17
N LEU A 93 3.47 -11.00 9.17
CA LEU A 93 3.34 -12.15 8.26
C LEU A 93 4.64 -12.44 7.49
N LEU A 94 5.40 -11.39 7.16
CA LEU A 94 6.70 -11.48 6.49
C LEU A 94 7.88 -11.66 7.46
N GLU A 95 7.62 -12.04 8.71
CA GLU A 95 8.63 -12.24 9.74
C GLU A 95 9.56 -11.03 9.92
N GLN A 96 9.04 -9.82 9.69
CA GLN A 96 9.77 -8.56 9.82
C GLN A 96 10.94 -8.35 8.85
N LYS A 97 11.09 -9.22 7.84
CA LYS A 97 12.21 -9.21 6.88
C LYS A 97 12.13 -8.11 5.84
N VAL A 98 10.91 -7.67 5.51
CA VAL A 98 10.65 -6.67 4.46
C VAL A 98 10.10 -5.39 5.12
N ALA A 99 10.57 -4.22 4.69
CA ALA A 99 10.01 -2.96 5.16
C ALA A 99 8.62 -2.73 4.57
N VAL A 100 7.74 -2.07 5.31
CA VAL A 100 6.40 -1.73 4.83
C VAL A 100 6.15 -0.24 5.02
N ILE A 101 5.69 0.42 3.95
CA ILE A 101 5.29 1.83 3.95
C ILE A 101 3.80 1.90 3.61
N GLY A 102 3.03 2.46 4.53
CA GLY A 102 1.63 2.80 4.31
C GLY A 102 1.49 4.20 3.75
N VAL A 103 0.73 4.34 2.66
CA VAL A 103 0.43 5.62 1.99
C VAL A 103 -1.08 5.84 1.98
N ALA A 104 -1.63 6.38 3.06
CA ALA A 104 -3.07 6.60 3.16
C ALA A 104 -3.51 7.93 2.52
N LYS A 105 -4.66 7.89 1.82
CA LYS A 105 -5.31 9.04 1.16
C LYS A 105 -6.23 9.84 2.12
N THR A 106 -6.57 9.31 3.28
CA THR A 106 -7.40 9.97 4.28
C THR A 106 -6.83 9.70 5.67
N PRO A 107 -6.99 10.63 6.63
CA PRO A 107 -6.51 10.39 7.98
C PRO A 107 -7.38 9.33 8.66
N PHE A 108 -6.74 8.49 9.48
CA PHE A 108 -7.43 7.76 10.53
C PHE A 108 -7.70 8.69 11.74
N LYS A 109 -8.61 8.31 12.64
CA LYS A 109 -8.86 9.06 13.88
C LYS A 109 -7.55 9.29 14.64
N ASP A 110 -7.32 10.54 15.06
CA ASP A 110 -6.13 10.97 15.81
C ASP A 110 -4.80 10.71 15.09
N THR A 111 -4.78 10.66 13.75
CA THR A 111 -3.53 10.55 12.98
C THR A 111 -2.59 11.74 13.29
N PRO A 112 -1.34 11.49 13.71
CA PRO A 112 -0.40 12.57 14.00
C PRO A 112 -0.07 13.41 12.77
N LYS A 113 0.08 14.74 12.96
CA LYS A 113 0.56 15.65 11.90
C LYS A 113 1.95 15.27 11.36
N SER A 114 2.77 14.61 12.18
CA SER A 114 4.07 14.11 11.73
C SER A 114 3.97 13.09 10.58
N CYS A 115 2.83 12.42 10.42
CA CYS A 115 2.59 11.49 9.32
C CYS A 115 2.23 12.21 8.01
N GLU A 116 1.90 13.50 8.04
CA GLU A 116 1.47 14.23 6.84
C GLU A 116 2.61 14.47 5.85
N LEU A 117 2.31 14.26 4.57
CA LEU A 117 3.18 14.55 3.45
C LEU A 117 2.40 15.26 2.34
N LEU A 118 2.73 16.53 2.10
CA LEU A 118 2.23 17.27 0.94
C LEU A 118 3.06 16.93 -0.31
N ARG A 119 2.39 16.69 -1.44
CA ARG A 119 3.01 16.42 -2.75
C ARG A 119 2.33 17.20 -3.88
N GLY A 120 3.14 17.61 -4.85
CA GLY A 120 2.68 18.43 -5.97
C GLY A 120 2.11 19.76 -5.50
N LYS A 121 1.02 20.19 -6.15
CA LYS A 121 0.26 21.40 -5.76
C LYS A 121 -0.93 21.11 -4.83
N SER A 122 -1.06 19.88 -4.31
CA SER A 122 -2.21 19.50 -3.50
C SER A 122 -2.09 20.06 -2.08
N ARG A 123 -3.20 20.59 -1.55
CA ARG A 123 -3.33 21.01 -0.16
C ARG A 123 -3.75 19.87 0.77
N ASN A 124 -4.15 18.73 0.21
CA ASN A 124 -4.55 17.55 0.98
C ASN A 124 -3.34 16.61 1.12
N PRO A 125 -2.82 16.38 2.34
CA PRO A 125 -1.65 15.54 2.55
C PRO A 125 -1.96 14.07 2.28
N LEU A 126 -0.94 13.29 1.94
CA LEU A 126 -0.91 11.85 2.19
C LEU A 126 -0.49 11.61 3.63
N TYR A 127 -0.87 10.48 4.20
CA TYR A 127 -0.48 10.10 5.55
C TYR A 127 0.43 8.88 5.50
N ILE A 128 1.69 9.09 5.84
CA ILE A 128 2.77 8.12 5.72
C ILE A 128 3.07 7.52 7.08
N THR A 129 2.98 6.20 7.17
CA THR A 129 3.42 5.42 8.34
C THR A 129 4.28 4.27 7.84
N ALA A 130 5.21 3.80 8.66
CA ALA A 130 6.17 2.78 8.23
C ALA A 130 6.58 1.85 9.37
N ASP A 131 7.00 0.63 9.02
CA ASP A 131 7.68 -0.31 9.90
C ASP A 131 8.81 -1.02 9.13
N GLY A 132 9.94 -1.28 9.79
CA GLY A 132 11.19 -1.70 9.14
C GLY A 132 11.97 -0.59 8.43
N ILE A 133 11.45 0.64 8.43
CA ILE A 133 12.13 1.85 7.94
C ILE A 133 11.66 3.08 8.73
N ASN A 134 12.55 4.06 8.92
CA ASN A 134 12.22 5.33 9.56
C ASN A 134 11.16 6.11 8.74
N GLU A 135 10.16 6.68 9.41
CA GLU A 135 9.04 7.37 8.76
C GLU A 135 9.45 8.63 7.98
N ASP A 136 10.49 9.36 8.38
CA ASP A 136 11.00 10.50 7.62
C ASP A 136 11.69 10.04 6.34
N ARG A 137 12.40 8.91 6.38
CA ARG A 137 12.96 8.26 5.19
C ARG A 137 11.87 7.73 4.27
N ALA A 138 10.82 7.13 4.82
CA ALA A 138 9.65 6.72 4.05
C ALA A 138 8.98 7.93 3.38
N LYS A 139 8.77 9.03 4.11
CA LYS A 139 8.25 10.29 3.54
C LYS A 139 9.14 10.83 2.43
N PHE A 140 10.46 10.79 2.58
CA PHE A 140 11.40 11.19 1.54
C PHE A 140 11.22 10.34 0.26
N PHE A 141 11.16 9.02 0.40
CA PHE A 141 10.93 8.11 -0.71
C PHE A 141 9.60 8.38 -1.42
N ILE A 142 8.49 8.44 -0.68
CA ILE A 142 7.17 8.76 -1.27
C ILE A 142 7.16 10.14 -1.91
N LYS A 143 7.84 11.14 -1.34
CA LYS A 143 7.97 12.48 -1.92
C LYS A 143 8.72 12.44 -3.25
N SER A 144 9.79 11.66 -3.32
CA SER A 144 10.63 11.51 -4.52
C SER A 144 9.97 10.71 -5.64
N MET A 145 8.88 9.98 -5.35
CA MET A 145 8.26 9.16 -6.38
C MET A 145 7.80 9.97 -7.58
N HIS A 146 7.86 9.35 -8.76
CA HIS A 146 7.42 10.00 -10.00
C HIS A 146 5.95 10.46 -9.94
N GLY A 147 5.65 11.51 -10.70
CA GLY A 147 4.31 12.08 -10.85
C GLY A 147 4.12 13.43 -10.16
N LYS A 148 3.56 14.39 -10.90
CA LYS A 148 3.37 15.79 -10.47
C LYS A 148 2.23 16.01 -9.46
N GLY A 149 1.38 15.00 -9.27
CA GLY A 149 0.17 15.08 -8.46
C GLY A 149 0.35 14.63 -7.01
N ARG A 150 -0.74 14.69 -6.23
CA ARG A 150 -0.80 14.19 -4.85
C ARG A 150 -0.36 12.73 -4.76
N ILE A 151 -0.99 11.87 -5.56
CA ILE A 151 -0.74 10.43 -5.60
C ILE A 151 0.38 10.16 -6.64
N PRO A 152 1.44 9.39 -6.28
CA PRO A 152 2.49 8.97 -7.21
C PRO A 152 1.96 8.22 -8.44
N THR A 153 2.72 8.25 -9.55
CA THR A 153 2.33 7.60 -10.81
C THR A 153 2.13 6.10 -10.64
N LEU A 154 3.07 5.39 -10.03
CA LEU A 154 2.98 3.94 -9.82
C LEU A 154 1.83 3.54 -8.87
N LEU A 155 1.54 4.35 -7.85
CA LEU A 155 0.38 4.10 -6.98
C LEU A 155 -0.96 4.30 -7.69
N LYS A 156 -1.03 5.23 -8.65
CA LYS A 156 -2.20 5.34 -9.54
C LYS A 156 -2.28 4.19 -10.53
N HIS A 157 -1.13 3.67 -10.97
CA HIS A 157 -1.06 2.55 -11.90
C HIS A 157 -1.63 1.29 -11.28
N VAL A 158 -1.21 0.92 -10.06
CA VAL A 158 -1.75 -0.26 -9.36
C VAL A 158 -3.25 -0.11 -9.04
N ASP A 159 -3.71 1.08 -8.61
CA ASP A 159 -5.14 1.36 -8.38
C ASP A 159 -5.99 1.17 -9.65
N ARG A 160 -5.46 1.60 -10.81
CA ARG A 160 -6.10 1.37 -12.11
C ARG A 160 -6.07 -0.10 -12.51
N LEU A 161 -4.92 -0.77 -12.33
CA LEU A 161 -4.75 -2.18 -12.65
C LEU A 161 -5.83 -3.03 -11.96
N CYS A 162 -6.03 -2.81 -10.66
CA CYS A 162 -7.07 -3.47 -9.89
C CYS A 162 -8.49 -3.19 -10.45
N LYS A 163 -8.81 -1.92 -10.73
CA LYS A 163 -10.15 -1.52 -11.23
C LYS A 163 -10.44 -1.97 -12.66
N SER A 164 -9.44 -2.04 -13.52
CA SER A 164 -9.61 -2.51 -14.90
C SER A 164 -9.85 -4.00 -14.97
N PHE A 165 -9.22 -4.79 -14.10
CA PHE A 165 -9.44 -6.23 -14.00
C PHE A 165 -10.87 -6.58 -13.53
N VAL A 166 -11.50 -5.72 -12.73
CA VAL A 166 -12.92 -5.85 -12.34
C VAL A 166 -13.89 -5.75 -13.53
N SER A 167 -13.46 -5.11 -14.62
CA SER A 167 -14.33 -4.84 -15.78
C SER A 167 -14.26 -5.93 -16.87
N GLN A 168 -13.53 -7.03 -16.61
CA GLN A 168 -13.44 -8.21 -17.48
C GLN A 168 -14.31 -9.34 -16.93
#